data_AF-A0A8T4LYM2-F1
#
_entry.id   AF-A0A8T4LYM2-F1
#
_cell.length_a   1.000
_cell.length_b   1.000
_cell.length_c   1.000
_cell.angle_alpha   90.00
_cell.angle_beta   90.00
_cell.angle_gamma   90.00
#
_symmetry.space_group_name_H-M   'P 1'
#
loop_
_entity.id
_entity.type
_entity.pdbx_description
1 polymer ?
#
loop_
_entity_poly.entity_id
_entity_poly.type
_entity_poly.pdbx_seq_one_letter_code
_entity_poly.pdbx_strand_id
1 'polypeptide(L)'
;MVNLRRMERQAVANERVELLFYKVLEKNGKRMLKPLDIKTSVPIAIIKAVLDNTIIETFYERLAKDLQTRGVEPGTTVQLRAKFSKSNTAVDSALKGVHILCEVKV
;
A
#
# COMPACT_ATOMS: atom_id res chain seq x y z
N MET A 1 0.22 16.11 33.32
CA MET A 1 0.99 15.21 32.44
C MET A 1 0.14 14.87 31.23
N VAL A 2 0.39 15.51 30.09
CA VAL A 2 -0.26 15.15 28.83
C VAL A 2 0.32 13.80 28.42
N ASN A 3 -0.55 12.80 28.32
CA ASN A 3 -0.20 11.41 28.08
C ASN A 3 0.63 11.31 26.77
N LEU A 4 1.94 11.09 26.86
CA LEU A 4 2.87 10.99 25.71
C LEU A 4 2.34 10.01 24.65
N ARG A 5 1.70 8.92 25.08
CA ARG A 5 1.04 7.94 24.21
C ARG A 5 -0.07 8.53 23.32
N ARG A 6 -0.72 9.64 23.74
CA ARG A 6 -1.79 10.29 22.98
C ARG A 6 -1.21 11.26 21.92
N MET A 7 -0.09 11.92 22.22
CA MET A 7 0.66 12.70 21.22
C MET A 7 1.33 11.78 20.19
N GLU A 8 1.88 10.64 20.61
CA GLU A 8 2.40 9.62 19.71
C GLU A 8 1.30 9.07 18.80
N ARG A 9 0.13 8.69 19.33
CA ARG A 9 -1.02 8.25 18.49
C ARG A 9 -1.51 9.31 17.49
N GLN A 10 -1.44 10.60 17.83
CA GLN A 10 -1.78 11.69 16.89
C GLN A 10 -0.70 11.91 15.82
N ALA A 11 0.58 11.76 16.16
CA ALA A 11 1.68 11.81 15.20
C ALA A 11 1.64 10.61 14.23
N VAL A 12 1.28 9.43 14.74
CA VAL A 12 1.11 8.18 13.98
C VAL A 12 0.00 8.27 12.94
N ALA A 13 -1.10 8.98 13.22
CA ALA A 13 -2.19 9.16 12.27
C ALA A 13 -1.77 9.93 11.00
N ASN A 14 -0.72 10.75 11.11
CA ASN A 14 -0.14 11.51 9.99
C ASN A 14 1.04 10.80 9.32
N GLU A 15 1.49 9.66 9.83
CA GLU A 15 2.52 8.88 9.15
C GLU A 15 1.97 8.27 7.87
N ARG A 16 2.65 8.59 6.77
CA ARG A 16 2.35 8.08 5.44
C ARG A 16 3.29 6.92 5.12
N VAL A 17 2.71 5.86 4.59
CA VAL A 17 3.40 4.67 4.11
C VAL A 17 3.52 4.78 2.60
N GLU A 18 4.72 4.50 2.08
CA GLU A 18 4.96 4.49 0.63
C GLU A 18 4.32 3.24 0.01
N LEU A 19 3.51 3.47 -1.02
CA LEU A 19 2.93 2.42 -1.86
C LEU A 19 3.82 2.20 -3.07
N LEU A 20 4.21 0.95 -3.26
CA LEU A 20 4.94 0.49 -4.43
C LEU A 20 3.99 -0.33 -5.31
N PHE A 21 3.99 -0.01 -6.60
CA PHE A 21 3.13 -0.66 -7.58
C PHE A 21 3.99 -1.49 -8.52
N TYR A 22 3.59 -2.75 -8.75
CA TYR A 22 4.30 -3.64 -9.65
C TYR A 22 3.33 -4.25 -10.66
N LYS A 23 3.58 -4.07 -11.96
CA LYS A 23 2.90 -4.83 -13.01
C LYS A 23 3.33 -6.29 -12.91
N VAL A 24 2.37 -7.19 -12.74
CA VAL A 24 2.58 -8.63 -12.77
C VAL A 24 2.59 -9.07 -14.22
N LEU A 25 3.68 -9.72 -14.64
CA LEU A 25 3.86 -10.25 -15.99
C LEU A 25 4.08 -11.75 -15.87
N GLU A 26 3.37 -12.54 -16.66
CA GLU A 26 3.66 -13.97 -16.78
C GLU A 26 4.49 -14.19 -18.05
N LYS A 27 5.72 -14.66 -17.89
CA LYS A 27 6.61 -14.99 -19.01
C LYS A 27 7.18 -16.39 -18.78
N ASN A 28 6.93 -17.29 -19.72
CA ASN A 28 7.42 -18.68 -19.69
C ASN A 28 7.08 -19.42 -18.39
N GLY A 29 5.85 -19.27 -17.88
CA GLY A 29 5.40 -19.90 -16.63
C GLY A 29 5.99 -19.30 -15.34
N LYS A 30 6.74 -18.20 -15.45
CA LYS A 30 7.27 -17.46 -14.29
C LYS A 30 6.55 -16.12 -14.13
N ARG A 31 6.09 -15.84 -12.90
CA ARG A 31 5.61 -14.52 -12.50
C ARG A 31 6.80 -13.57 -12.33
N MET A 32 6.84 -12.54 -13.16
CA MET A 32 7.78 -11.42 -13.07
C MET A 32 7.05 -10.19 -12.57
N LEU A 33 7.75 -9.34 -11.82
CA LEU A 33 7.22 -8.10 -11.29
C LEU A 33 8.00 -6.92 -11.88
N LYS A 34 7.33 -6.09 -12.66
CA LYS A 34 7.91 -4.86 -13.21
C LYS A 34 7.45 -3.67 -12.36
N PRO A 35 8.34 -2.93 -11.70
CA PRO A 35 7.94 -1.75 -10.93
C PRO A 35 7.30 -0.72 -11.87
N LEU A 36 6.20 -0.12 -11.40
CA LEU A 36 5.59 1.05 -12.00
C LEU A 36 6.14 2.26 -11.26
N ASP A 37 6.58 3.30 -11.99
CA ASP A 37 7.08 4.54 -11.39
C ASP A 37 5.94 5.44 -10.93
N ILE A 38 5.09 4.89 -10.07
CA ILE A 38 3.92 5.52 -9.49
C ILE A 38 4.22 5.76 -8.02
N LYS A 39 4.52 7.01 -7.67
CA LYS A 39 4.74 7.41 -6.29
C LYS A 39 3.41 7.77 -5.65
N THR A 40 2.95 6.93 -4.73
CA THR A 40 1.78 7.21 -3.90
C THR A 40 2.14 6.90 -2.46
N SER A 41 1.62 7.69 -1.53
CA SER A 41 1.70 7.39 -0.12
C SER A 41 0.33 7.50 0.51
N VAL A 42 0.02 6.63 1.45
CA VAL A 42 -1.27 6.61 2.16
C VAL A 42 -1.05 6.61 3.66
N PRO A 43 -1.98 7.15 4.45
CA PRO A 43 -1.89 7.06 5.90
C PRO A 43 -1.77 5.62 6.37
N ILE A 44 -0.95 5.38 7.38
CA ILE A 44 -0.75 4.06 7.99
C ILE A 44 -2.06 3.42 8.48
N ALA A 45 -3.04 4.25 8.89
CA ALA A 45 -4.36 3.80 9.32
C ALA A 45 -5.13 3.10 8.18
N ILE A 46 -4.99 3.56 6.93
CA ILE A 46 -5.60 2.90 5.77
C ILE A 46 -4.92 1.56 5.53
N ILE A 47 -3.58 1.50 5.62
CA ILE A 47 -2.84 0.24 5.46
C ILE A 47 -3.28 -0.78 6.50
N LYS A 48 -3.40 -0.38 7.77
CA LYS A 48 -3.92 -1.25 8.82
C LYS A 48 -5.34 -1.73 8.50
N ALA A 49 -6.23 -0.83 8.09
CA ALA A 49 -7.60 -1.21 7.70
C ALA A 49 -7.66 -2.18 6.51
N VAL A 50 -6.73 -2.08 5.55
CA VAL A 50 -6.60 -3.04 4.44
C VAL A 50 -6.07 -4.39 4.93
N LEU A 51 -5.04 -4.39 5.80
CA LEU A 51 -4.50 -5.61 6.40
C LEU A 51 -5.52 -6.33 7.31
N ASP A 52 -6.34 -5.56 8.03
CA ASP A 52 -7.44 -6.04 8.88
C ASP A 52 -8.72 -6.37 8.08
N ASN A 53 -8.64 -6.38 6.74
CA ASN A 53 -9.73 -6.68 5.81
C ASN A 53 -11.01 -5.84 5.98
N THR A 54 -10.92 -4.66 6.59
CA THR A 54 -12.09 -3.84 6.95
C THR A 54 -12.51 -2.89 5.83
N ILE A 55 -11.60 -2.50 4.93
CA ILE A 55 -11.86 -1.59 3.80
C ILE A 55 -11.20 -2.17 2.55
N ILE A 56 -11.98 -2.86 1.72
CA ILE A 56 -11.44 -3.65 0.61
C ILE A 56 -12.04 -3.20 -0.73
N GLU A 57 -13.34 -3.34 -0.93
CA GLU A 57 -13.92 -3.23 -2.28
C GLU A 57 -13.77 -1.82 -2.87
N THR A 58 -14.24 -0.79 -2.17
CA THR A 58 -14.19 0.59 -2.69
C THR A 58 -12.74 1.09 -2.85
N PHE A 59 -11.81 0.58 -2.04
CA PHE A 59 -10.40 0.93 -2.15
C PHE A 59 -9.79 0.33 -3.42
N TYR A 60 -10.05 -0.95 -3.71
CA TYR A 60 -9.55 -1.61 -4.90
C TYR A 60 -10.16 -1.05 -6.19
N GLU A 61 -11.45 -0.75 -6.21
CA GLU A 61 -12.11 -0.13 -7.37
C GLU A 61 -11.54 1.26 -7.67
N ARG A 62 -11.34 2.08 -6.63
CA ARG A 62 -10.70 3.39 -6.79
C ARG A 62 -9.27 3.24 -7.27
N LEU A 63 -8.52 2.30 -6.72
CA LEU A 63 -7.15 2.05 -7.13
C LEU A 63 -7.05 1.63 -8.60
N ALA A 64 -7.94 0.74 -9.07
CA ALA A 64 -8.00 0.32 -10.46
C ALA A 64 -8.25 1.52 -11.39
N LYS A 65 -9.25 2.36 -11.08
CA LYS A 65 -9.55 3.58 -11.84
C LYS A 65 -8.40 4.59 -11.83
N ASP A 66 -7.76 4.78 -10.69
CA ASP A 66 -6.59 5.65 -10.57
C ASP A 66 -5.43 5.14 -11.43
N LEU A 67 -5.16 3.82 -11.42
CA LEU A 67 -4.13 3.20 -12.24
C LEU A 67 -4.43 3.35 -13.73
N GLN A 68 -5.70 3.14 -14.13
CA GLN A 68 -6.14 3.35 -15.51
C GLN A 68 -5.92 4.82 -15.94
N THR A 69 -6.27 5.77 -15.09
CA THR A 69 -6.06 7.21 -15.32
C THR A 69 -4.58 7.58 -15.42
N ARG A 70 -3.72 6.86 -14.70
CA ARG A 70 -2.25 6.99 -14.75
C ARG A 70 -1.61 6.26 -15.95
N GLY A 71 -2.41 5.71 -16.87
CA GLY A 71 -1.92 5.09 -18.10
C GLY A 71 -1.60 3.60 -17.99
N VAL A 72 -2.06 2.91 -16.93
CA VAL A 72 -1.99 1.45 -16.87
C VAL A 72 -3.08 0.86 -17.76
N GLU A 73 -2.67 -0.05 -18.65
CA GLU A 73 -3.57 -0.70 -19.61
C GLU A 73 -4.64 -1.56 -18.89
N PRO A 74 -5.92 -1.48 -19.31
CA PRO A 74 -6.96 -2.39 -18.84
C PRO A 74 -6.58 -3.85 -19.12
N GLY A 75 -6.93 -4.74 -18.20
CA GLY A 75 -6.52 -6.15 -18.18
C GLY A 75 -5.19 -6.40 -17.47
N THR A 76 -4.45 -5.37 -17.08
CA THR A 76 -3.17 -5.51 -16.38
C THR A 76 -3.37 -5.85 -14.90
N THR A 77 -2.74 -6.92 -14.43
CA THR A 77 -2.63 -7.19 -12.99
C THR A 77 -1.51 -6.35 -12.37
N VAL A 78 -1.86 -5.57 -11.35
CA VAL A 78 -0.93 -4.75 -10.57
C VAL A 78 -0.93 -5.24 -9.12
N GLN A 79 0.25 -5.57 -8.63
CA GLN A 79 0.47 -5.89 -7.23
C GLN A 79 0.84 -4.63 -6.45
N LEU A 80 0.09 -4.37 -5.38
CA LEU A 80 0.31 -3.26 -4.47
C LEU A 80 1.11 -3.73 -3.24
N ARG A 81 2.16 -2.99 -2.91
CA ARG A 81 2.99 -3.27 -1.73
C ARG A 81 3.14 -2.02 -0.87
N ALA A 82 3.04 -2.16 0.43
CA ALA A 82 3.40 -1.13 1.40
C ALA A 82 4.87 -1.28 1.78
N LYS A 83 5.65 -0.20 1.67
CA LYS A 83 7.00 -0.12 2.21
C LYS A 83 6.98 0.74 3.48
N PHE A 84 7.25 0.09 4.61
CA PHE A 84 7.28 0.74 5.91
C PHE A 84 8.65 1.34 6.18
N SER A 85 8.63 2.58 6.68
CA SER A 85 9.83 3.28 7.14
C SER A 85 10.19 2.86 8.57
N LYS A 86 11.39 3.24 9.02
CA LYS A 86 11.82 2.99 10.41
C LYS A 86 10.89 3.63 11.43
N SER A 87 10.30 4.77 11.09
CA SER A 87 9.33 5.47 11.94
C SER A 87 8.07 4.63 12.12
N ASN A 88 7.56 4.01 11.06
CA ASN A 88 6.42 3.09 11.14
C ASN A 88 6.70 1.86 12.00
N THR A 89 7.93 1.33 11.96
CA THR A 89 8.34 0.19 12.79
C THR A 89 8.43 0.55 14.28
N ALA A 90 8.68 1.82 14.62
CA ALA A 90 8.65 2.29 16.01
C ALA A 90 7.22 2.33 16.58
N VAL A 91 6.23 2.56 15.72
CA VAL A 91 4.80 2.50 16.07
C VAL A 91 4.35 1.06 16.31
N ASP A 92 4.77 0.17 15.42
CA ASP A 92 4.34 -1.22 15.42
C ASP A 92 5.45 -2.07 14.81
N SER A 93 6.05 -2.95 15.61
CA SER A 93 7.17 -3.78 15.16
C SER A 93 6.76 -4.78 14.08
N ALA A 94 5.46 -5.05 13.90
CA ALA A 94 4.94 -5.85 12.79
C ALA A 94 5.00 -5.11 11.44
N LEU A 95 5.12 -3.78 11.45
CA LEU A 95 5.19 -2.94 10.25
C LEU A 95 6.64 -2.66 9.87
N LYS A 96 7.34 -3.72 9.45
CA LYS A 96 8.75 -3.66 9.05
C LYS A 96 8.94 -4.21 7.65
N GLY A 97 9.65 -3.46 6.82
CA GLY A 97 10.01 -3.90 5.47
C GLY A 97 8.89 -3.69 4.46
N VAL A 98 8.72 -4.61 3.53
CA VAL A 98 7.75 -4.52 2.43
C VAL A 98 6.69 -5.60 2.59
N HIS A 99 5.43 -5.19 2.69
CA HIS A 99 4.30 -6.11 2.75
C HIS A 99 3.46 -6.02 1.48
N ILE A 100 2.96 -7.15 1.03
CA ILE A 100 1.98 -7.21 -0.06
C ILE A 100 0.62 -6.87 0.55
N LEU A 101 -0.04 -5.86 -0.02
CA LEU A 101 -1.37 -5.46 0.43
C LEU A 101 -2.43 -6.22 -0.34
N CYS A 102 -2.34 -6.15 -1.67
CA CYS A 102 -3.32 -6.73 -2.57
C CYS A 102 -2.79 -6.86 -3.99
N GLU A 103 -3.53 -7.60 -4.81
CA GLU A 103 -3.40 -7.59 -6.27
C GLU A 103 -4.70 -7.07 -6.86
N VAL A 104 -4.61 -6.08 -7.75
CA VAL A 104 -5.75 -5.47 -8.41
C VAL A 104 -5.59 -5.66 -9.91
N LYS A 105 -6.68 -6.03 -10.58
CA LYS A 105 -6.76 -6.02 -12.03
C LYS A 105 -7.35 -4.69 -12.47
N VAL A 106 -6.55 -3.92 -13.20
CA VAL A 106 -7.01 -2.72 -13.93
C VAL A 106 -7.84 -3.17 -15.12
#